data_AF-A0A959UWD8-F1
#
_entry.id   AF-A0A959UWD8-F1
#
_cell.length_a   1.000
_cell.length_b   1.000
_cell.length_c   1.000
_cell.angle_alpha   90.00
_cell.angle_beta   90.00
_cell.angle_gamma   90.00
#
_symmetry.space_group_name_H-M   'P 1'
#
loop_
_entity.id
_entity.type
_entity.pdbx_description
1 polymer ?
#
loop_
_entity_poly.entity_id
_entity_poly.type
_entity_poly.pdbx_seq_one_letter_code
_entity_poly.pdbx_strand_id
1 'polypeptide(L)'
;LVQQTRDLFYNSKLKVTVAKYYIPSGRCIQKLDYAHRDSSGKATSMADSLLTEFSTRNGRPVFDGRGILPDVLVEEHELPKVVGGLLREDLFFDYATRYRRTHETAPPARDFLITDPEYQAFLDYLSDKEFDYETESMAQLEELVETAKRERYLEHVKPELDQLREELRPKRDEELVMFRDDIAEILRNELVARYHFQTGRAIAALDTDPYVREALDVLGNGTYGEVLAGTGNTGN
;
A
#
# COMPACT_ATOMS: atom_id res chain seq x y z
N LEU A 1 -10.99 14.32 16.29
CA LEU A 1 -11.45 15.67 16.71
C LEU A 1 -12.91 15.58 17.15
N VAL A 2 -13.36 16.40 18.12
CA VAL A 2 -14.78 16.41 18.52
C VAL A 2 -15.46 17.62 17.88
N GLN A 3 -16.46 17.37 17.05
CA GLN A 3 -17.21 18.41 16.35
C GLN A 3 -18.65 18.47 16.81
N GLN A 4 -19.18 19.68 16.92
CA GLN A 4 -20.60 19.94 17.12
C GLN A 4 -21.12 20.80 15.97
N THR A 5 -22.38 20.57 15.59
CA THR A 5 -23.09 21.40 14.63
C THR A 5 -23.98 22.39 15.35
N ARG A 6 -24.00 23.64 14.88
CA ARG A 6 -24.93 24.69 15.29
C ARG A 6 -25.71 25.12 14.07
N ASP A 7 -27.03 25.20 14.21
CA ASP A 7 -27.88 25.72 13.13
C ASP A 7 -27.68 27.23 12.97
N LEU A 8 -27.68 27.68 11.73
CA LEU A 8 -27.60 29.08 11.31
C LEU A 8 -28.83 29.43 10.45
N PHE A 9 -29.01 30.72 10.15
CA PHE A 9 -30.08 31.17 9.25
C PHE A 9 -29.94 30.57 7.84
N TYR A 10 -31.04 30.56 7.10
CA TYR A 10 -31.09 30.07 5.70
C TYR A 10 -30.68 28.59 5.53
N ASN A 11 -31.15 27.71 6.43
CA ASN A 11 -30.85 26.26 6.40
C ASN A 11 -29.36 25.93 6.35
N SER A 12 -28.50 26.81 6.89
CA SER A 12 -27.06 26.57 6.96
C SER A 12 -26.66 26.01 8.33
N LYS A 13 -25.51 25.34 8.41
CA LYS A 13 -24.97 24.75 9.63
C LYS A 13 -23.51 25.13 9.82
N LEU A 14 -23.16 25.56 11.03
CA LEU A 14 -21.78 25.74 11.48
C LEU A 14 -21.28 24.43 12.10
N LYS A 15 -20.20 23.85 11.54
CA LYS A 15 -19.47 22.75 12.17
C LYS A 15 -18.27 23.32 12.94
N VAL A 16 -18.28 23.23 14.26
CA VAL A 16 -17.23 23.77 15.13
C VAL A 16 -16.54 22.65 15.89
N THR A 17 -15.21 22.68 15.94
CA THR A 17 -14.41 21.76 16.75
C THR A 17 -14.39 22.27 18.19
N VAL A 18 -14.89 21.48 19.13
CA VAL A 18 -15.06 21.88 20.54
C VAL A 18 -14.03 21.25 21.47
N ALA A 19 -13.37 20.18 21.04
CA ALA A 19 -12.34 19.51 21.84
C ALA A 19 -11.26 18.81 20.99
N LYS A 20 -10.11 18.62 21.63
CA LYS A 20 -8.96 17.85 21.13
C LYS A 20 -8.81 16.54 21.91
N TYR A 21 -8.21 15.54 21.26
CA TYR A 21 -7.89 14.27 21.89
C TYR A 21 -6.41 14.24 22.26
N TYR A 22 -6.14 13.80 23.48
CA TYR A 22 -4.80 13.66 24.03
C TYR A 22 -4.58 12.23 24.50
N ILE A 23 -3.38 11.71 24.29
CA ILE A 23 -2.95 10.43 24.90
C ILE A 23 -2.46 10.66 26.35
N PRO A 24 -2.29 9.61 27.17
CA PRO A 24 -1.90 9.76 28.58
C PRO A 24 -0.63 10.57 28.83
N SER A 25 0.29 10.66 27.85
CA SER A 25 1.47 11.53 27.92
C SER A 25 1.15 13.03 27.81
N GLY A 26 -0.12 13.42 27.65
CA GLY A 26 -0.53 14.81 27.42
C GLY A 26 -0.32 15.27 25.98
N ARG A 27 0.11 14.38 25.08
CA ARG A 27 0.40 14.66 23.67
C ARG A 27 -0.88 14.66 22.82
N CYS A 28 -1.05 15.69 21.98
CA CYS A 28 -2.19 15.81 21.06
C CYS A 28 -1.99 14.89 19.84
N ILE A 29 -3.02 14.12 19.46
CA ILE A 29 -2.94 13.17 18.33
C ILE A 29 -3.31 13.77 16.97
N GLN A 30 -3.74 15.03 16.93
CA GLN A 30 -4.21 15.66 15.70
C GLN A 30 -3.03 16.02 14.80
N LYS A 31 -3.06 15.58 13.54
CA LYS A 31 -2.01 15.84 12.54
C LYS A 31 -2.08 17.25 11.95
N LEU A 32 -3.30 17.76 11.77
CA LEU A 32 -3.54 19.07 11.17
C LEU A 32 -3.68 20.14 12.25
N ASP A 33 -3.03 21.28 12.01
CA ASP A 33 -3.27 22.50 12.77
C ASP A 33 -4.50 23.22 12.17
N TYR A 34 -5.59 23.22 12.93
CA TYR A 34 -6.82 23.92 12.55
C TYR A 34 -6.83 25.39 13.01
N ALA A 35 -5.86 25.81 13.85
CA ALA A 35 -5.74 27.17 14.33
C ALA A 35 -5.07 28.08 13.29
N HIS A 36 -4.09 27.54 12.56
CA HIS A 36 -3.42 28.24 11.48
C HIS A 36 -3.85 27.65 10.13
N ARG A 37 -4.43 28.48 9.28
CA ARG A 37 -4.86 28.11 7.94
C ARG A 37 -3.96 28.77 6.91
N ASP A 38 -3.74 28.10 5.80
CA ASP A 38 -3.06 28.69 4.65
C ASP A 38 -3.90 29.82 4.01
N SER A 39 -3.33 30.48 3.00
CA SER A 39 -3.99 31.55 2.25
C SER A 39 -5.29 31.12 1.54
N SER A 40 -5.51 29.81 1.40
CA SER A 40 -6.71 29.20 0.82
C SER A 40 -7.71 28.77 1.90
N GLY A 41 -7.42 29.01 3.18
CA GLY A 41 -8.27 28.66 4.31
C GLY A 41 -8.21 27.19 4.72
N LYS A 42 -7.25 26.42 4.21
CA LYS A 42 -7.06 24.99 4.51
C LYS A 42 -6.13 24.80 5.71
N ALA A 43 -6.46 23.83 6.56
CA ALA A 43 -5.62 23.44 7.69
C ALA A 43 -4.37 22.70 7.17
N THR A 44 -3.20 23.08 7.68
CA THR A 44 -1.91 22.51 7.27
C THR A 44 -1.34 21.63 8.38
N SER A 45 -0.41 20.73 8.04
CA SER A 45 0.37 20.01 9.05
C SER A 45 1.38 20.94 9.70
N MET A 46 1.65 20.73 10.99
CA MET A 46 2.76 21.42 11.65
C MET A 46 4.09 21.01 11.01
N ALA A 47 5.00 21.97 10.85
CA ALA A 47 6.36 21.70 10.39
C ALA A 47 7.11 20.90 11.46
N ASP A 48 8.01 20.01 11.02
CA ASP A 48 8.75 19.09 11.89
C ASP A 48 9.56 19.81 12.99
N SER A 49 10.07 21.00 12.68
CA SER A 49 10.82 21.85 13.61
C SER A 49 9.99 22.44 14.75
N LEU A 50 8.66 22.42 14.62
CA LEU A 50 7.71 22.94 15.62
C LEU A 50 7.08 21.83 16.46
N LEU A 51 7.46 20.56 16.22
CA LEU A 51 6.91 19.45 16.97
C LEU A 51 7.47 19.44 18.39
N THR A 52 6.56 19.28 19.34
CA THR A 52 6.92 19.14 20.75
C THR A 52 7.11 17.66 21.06
N GLU A 53 8.25 17.33 21.67
CA GLU A 53 8.53 16.00 22.18
C GLU A 53 7.83 15.77 23.52
N PHE A 54 7.15 14.63 23.64
CA PHE A 54 6.58 14.10 24.87
C PHE A 54 7.15 12.71 25.11
N SER A 55 6.95 12.16 26.31
CA SER A 55 7.37 10.79 26.61
C SER A 55 6.21 9.96 27.12
N THR A 56 6.18 8.69 26.74
CA THR A 56 5.29 7.71 27.37
C THR A 56 5.69 7.48 28.83
N ARG A 57 4.87 6.74 29.61
CA ARG A 57 5.17 6.41 31.01
C ARG A 57 6.56 5.78 31.20
N ASN A 58 7.02 5.03 30.21
CA ASN A 58 8.28 4.30 30.25
C ASN A 58 9.39 5.01 29.43
N GLY A 59 9.27 6.32 29.18
CA GLY A 59 10.35 7.13 28.63
C GLY A 59 10.49 7.17 27.11
N ARG A 60 9.75 6.34 26.36
CA ARG A 60 9.78 6.36 24.89
C ARG A 60 9.33 7.72 24.34
N PRO A 61 10.07 8.34 23.40
CA PRO A 61 9.70 9.62 22.79
C PRO A 61 8.45 9.48 21.89
N VAL A 62 7.58 10.48 21.95
CA VAL A 62 6.41 10.63 21.07
C VAL A 62 6.22 12.10 20.73
N PHE A 63 6.02 12.41 19.45
CA PHE A 63 5.89 13.78 18.98
C PHE A 63 4.42 14.15 18.74
N ASP A 64 4.02 15.39 19.00
CA ASP A 64 2.73 15.89 18.55
C ASP A 64 2.65 16.01 17.01
N GLY A 65 1.52 16.44 16.46
CA GLY A 65 1.40 16.76 15.04
C GLY A 65 1.49 15.61 14.00
N ARG A 66 1.73 14.35 14.40
CA ARG A 66 1.90 13.21 13.45
C ARG A 66 0.92 12.03 13.56
N GLY A 67 -0.20 12.12 14.28
CA GLY A 67 -1.08 10.95 14.48
C GLY A 67 -0.45 9.89 15.40
N ILE A 68 -0.87 8.63 15.37
CA ILE A 68 -0.21 7.59 16.17
C ILE A 68 0.78 6.86 15.27
N LEU A 69 2.07 6.98 15.59
CA LEU A 69 3.12 6.21 14.93
C LEU A 69 3.16 4.80 15.57
N PRO A 70 3.23 3.73 14.78
CA PRO A 70 3.39 2.39 15.32
C PRO A 70 4.75 2.24 16.01
N ASP A 71 4.82 1.35 17.00
CA ASP A 71 6.09 1.02 17.66
C ASP A 71 7.02 0.19 16.76
N VAL A 72 6.43 -0.57 15.84
CA VAL A 72 7.12 -1.37 14.83
C VAL A 72 6.54 -1.00 13.47
N LEU A 73 7.38 -0.46 12.59
CA LEU A 73 6.99 -0.09 11.24
C LEU A 73 7.07 -1.34 10.36
N VAL A 74 5.94 -1.72 9.77
CA VAL A 74 5.90 -2.72 8.69
C VAL A 74 5.76 -1.92 7.41
N GLU A 75 6.76 -2.03 6.53
CA GLU A 75 6.67 -1.40 5.21
C GLU A 75 5.58 -2.09 4.39
N GLU A 76 4.71 -1.28 3.78
CA GLU A 76 3.68 -1.80 2.90
C GLU A 76 4.33 -2.24 1.59
N HIS A 77 4.12 -3.51 1.23
CA HIS A 77 4.63 -4.04 -0.02
C HIS A 77 3.80 -3.50 -1.18
N GLU A 78 4.43 -2.71 -2.06
CA GLU A 78 3.77 -2.21 -3.26
C GLU A 78 3.70 -3.31 -4.32
N LEU A 79 2.48 -3.61 -4.79
CA LEU A 79 2.28 -4.58 -5.86
C LEU A 79 2.90 -4.06 -7.18
N PRO A 80 3.61 -4.91 -7.93
CA PRO A 80 4.12 -4.56 -9.25
C PRO A 80 3.03 -4.11 -10.21
N LYS A 81 3.34 -3.18 -11.11
CA LYS A 81 2.34 -2.60 -12.04
C LYS A 81 1.73 -3.66 -12.98
N VAL A 82 2.48 -4.72 -13.32
CA VAL A 82 1.96 -5.88 -14.07
C VAL A 82 0.78 -6.56 -13.36
N VAL A 83 0.84 -6.69 -12.03
CA VAL A 83 -0.26 -7.25 -11.22
C VAL A 83 -1.49 -6.35 -11.32
N GLY A 84 -1.29 -5.03 -11.28
CA GLY A 84 -2.36 -4.05 -11.48
C GLY A 84 -3.01 -4.16 -12.86
N GLY A 85 -2.22 -4.38 -13.92
CA GLY A 85 -2.74 -4.65 -15.27
C GLY A 85 -3.59 -5.93 -15.33
N LEU A 86 -3.08 -7.03 -14.77
CA LEU A 86 -3.80 -8.31 -14.70
C LEU A 86 -5.11 -8.21 -13.90
N LEU A 87 -5.13 -7.44 -12.83
CA LEU A 87 -6.33 -7.19 -12.02
C LEU A 87 -7.36 -6.33 -12.78
N ARG A 88 -6.91 -5.29 -13.49
CA ARG A 88 -7.80 -4.38 -14.22
C ARG A 88 -8.56 -5.09 -15.34
N GLU A 89 -7.90 -6.02 -16.01
CA GLU A 89 -8.48 -6.84 -17.08
C GLU A 89 -9.17 -8.12 -16.56
N ASP A 90 -9.41 -8.22 -15.25
CA ASP A 90 -10.08 -9.36 -14.59
C ASP A 90 -9.44 -10.73 -14.87
N LEU A 91 -8.16 -10.79 -15.26
CA LEU A 91 -7.51 -12.02 -15.74
C LEU A 91 -7.33 -13.06 -14.62
N PHE A 92 -7.10 -12.62 -13.38
CA PHE A 92 -7.10 -13.53 -12.22
C PHE A 92 -8.50 -14.11 -11.95
N PHE A 93 -9.53 -13.26 -12.06
CA PHE A 93 -10.91 -13.65 -11.81
C PHE A 93 -11.39 -14.67 -12.87
N ASP A 94 -11.12 -14.39 -14.14
CA ASP A 94 -11.51 -15.24 -15.26
C ASP A 94 -10.77 -16.57 -15.23
N TYR A 95 -9.46 -16.55 -14.96
CA TYR A 95 -8.70 -17.77 -14.78
C TYR A 95 -9.24 -18.60 -13.61
N ALA A 96 -9.51 -17.99 -12.46
CA ALA A 96 -10.04 -18.71 -11.31
C ALA A 96 -11.42 -19.34 -11.60
N THR A 97 -12.25 -18.65 -12.38
CA THR A 97 -13.54 -19.17 -12.86
C THR A 97 -13.34 -20.38 -13.77
N ARG A 98 -12.41 -20.31 -14.72
CA ARG A 98 -12.04 -21.43 -15.60
C ARG A 98 -11.50 -22.61 -14.78
N TYR A 99 -10.60 -22.35 -13.86
CA TYR A 99 -9.98 -23.34 -13.00
C TYR A 99 -11.02 -24.13 -12.20
N ARG A 100 -11.99 -23.42 -11.59
CA ARG A 100 -13.06 -24.06 -10.82
C ARG A 100 -13.94 -24.98 -11.65
N ARG A 101 -14.09 -24.72 -12.96
CA ARG A 101 -14.88 -25.58 -13.86
C ARG A 101 -14.17 -26.89 -14.19
N THR A 102 -12.85 -26.93 -14.12
CA THR A 102 -12.06 -28.13 -14.45
C THR A 102 -11.52 -28.86 -13.20
N HIS A 103 -11.48 -28.19 -12.05
CA HIS A 103 -11.04 -28.75 -10.78
C HIS A 103 -12.19 -28.73 -9.77
N GLU A 104 -12.84 -29.87 -9.58
CA GLU A 104 -14.05 -29.96 -8.74
C GLU A 104 -13.75 -29.72 -7.26
N THR A 105 -12.60 -30.18 -6.79
CA THR A 105 -12.15 -30.13 -5.39
C THR A 105 -10.86 -29.34 -5.24
N ALA A 106 -10.66 -28.77 -4.05
CA ALA A 106 -9.45 -28.06 -3.67
C ALA A 106 -8.96 -28.53 -2.29
N PRO A 107 -7.66 -28.40 -2.00
CA PRO A 107 -7.14 -28.58 -0.64
C PRO A 107 -7.76 -27.55 0.33
N PRO A 108 -7.64 -27.76 1.65
CA PRO A 108 -8.00 -26.77 2.65
C PRO A 108 -7.35 -25.41 2.35
N ALA A 109 -8.03 -24.31 2.65
CA ALA A 109 -7.56 -22.96 2.32
C ALA A 109 -6.13 -22.66 2.81
N ARG A 110 -5.78 -23.15 4.01
CA ARG A 110 -4.44 -22.98 4.61
C ARG A 110 -3.34 -23.70 3.82
N ASP A 111 -3.69 -24.82 3.20
CA ASP A 111 -2.73 -25.71 2.52
C ASP A 111 -2.73 -25.47 1.00
N PHE A 112 -3.47 -24.47 0.52
CA PHE A 112 -3.57 -24.16 -0.90
C PHE A 112 -2.30 -23.43 -1.36
N LEU A 113 -1.62 -24.00 -2.36
CA LEU A 113 -0.35 -23.48 -2.88
C LEU A 113 -0.41 -23.36 -4.40
N ILE A 114 0.19 -22.30 -4.95
CA ILE A 114 0.45 -22.18 -6.38
C ILE A 114 1.78 -22.88 -6.67
N THR A 115 1.68 -24.10 -7.15
CA THR A 115 2.84 -24.90 -7.57
C THR A 115 3.38 -24.42 -8.91
N ASP A 116 4.59 -24.86 -9.31
CA ASP A 116 5.14 -24.50 -10.62
C ASP A 116 4.22 -24.91 -11.79
N PRO A 117 3.60 -26.12 -11.80
CA PRO A 117 2.62 -26.48 -12.84
C PRO A 117 1.36 -25.60 -12.85
N GLU A 118 0.85 -25.22 -11.67
CA GLU A 118 -0.30 -24.31 -11.54
C GLU A 118 0.04 -22.93 -12.12
N TYR A 119 1.23 -22.41 -11.78
CA TYR A 119 1.70 -21.14 -12.30
C TYR A 119 1.91 -21.17 -13.81
N GLN A 120 2.52 -22.25 -14.33
CA GLN A 120 2.72 -22.41 -15.78
C GLN A 120 1.38 -22.45 -16.52
N ALA A 121 0.38 -23.15 -15.99
CA ALA A 121 -0.97 -23.17 -16.58
C ALA A 121 -1.63 -21.79 -16.59
N PHE A 122 -1.32 -20.93 -15.62
CA PHE A 122 -1.72 -19.53 -15.62
C PHE A 122 -0.99 -18.72 -16.70
N LEU A 123 0.33 -18.86 -16.83
CA LEU A 123 1.11 -18.22 -17.90
C LEU A 123 0.61 -18.63 -19.30
N ASP A 124 0.32 -19.92 -19.50
CA ASP A 124 -0.23 -20.42 -20.76
C ASP A 124 -1.60 -19.80 -21.06
N TYR A 125 -2.43 -19.57 -20.04
CA TYR A 125 -3.70 -18.86 -20.17
C TYR A 125 -3.52 -17.37 -20.52
N LEU A 126 -2.44 -16.73 -20.06
CA LEU A 126 -2.16 -15.32 -20.36
C LEU A 126 -1.55 -15.11 -21.76
N SER A 127 -1.02 -16.16 -22.39
CA SER A 127 -0.28 -16.05 -23.66
C SER A 127 -1.07 -15.41 -24.80
N ASP A 128 -2.38 -15.60 -24.84
CA ASP A 128 -3.31 -15.05 -25.83
C ASP A 128 -4.16 -13.88 -25.28
N LYS A 129 -3.79 -13.33 -24.12
CA LYS A 129 -4.49 -12.22 -23.46
C LYS A 129 -3.75 -10.91 -23.67
N GLU A 130 -4.52 -9.89 -24.00
CA GLU A 130 -4.05 -8.51 -24.08
C GLU A 130 -4.38 -7.82 -22.76
N PHE A 131 -3.38 -7.18 -22.16
CA PHE A 131 -3.55 -6.31 -21.01
C PHE A 131 -2.43 -5.27 -21.02
N ASP A 132 -2.76 -4.08 -20.55
CA ASP A 132 -1.83 -2.95 -20.52
C ASP A 132 -1.64 -2.44 -19.09
N TYR A 133 -0.48 -1.87 -18.83
CA TYR A 133 -0.16 -1.23 -17.57
C TYR A 133 0.93 -0.18 -17.79
N GLU A 134 0.69 0.99 -17.21
CA GLU A 134 1.64 2.09 -17.23
C GLU A 134 2.50 2.04 -15.97
N THR A 135 3.82 2.24 -16.15
CA THR A 135 4.74 2.45 -15.04
C THR A 135 4.94 3.93 -14.80
N GLU A 136 5.08 4.32 -13.54
CA GLU A 136 5.26 5.73 -13.18
C GLU A 136 6.54 6.32 -13.78
N SER A 137 7.60 5.51 -13.88
CA SER A 137 8.85 5.92 -14.54
C SER A 137 8.65 6.22 -16.02
N MET A 138 7.83 5.44 -16.73
CA MET A 138 7.49 5.71 -18.14
C MET A 138 6.63 6.96 -18.26
N ALA A 139 5.63 7.13 -17.39
CA ALA A 139 4.79 8.34 -17.37
C ALA A 139 5.64 9.62 -17.16
N GLN A 140 6.57 9.57 -16.21
CA GLN A 140 7.51 10.66 -15.93
C GLN A 140 8.48 10.91 -17.08
N LEU A 141 8.93 9.84 -17.77
CA LEU A 141 9.78 9.99 -18.95
C LEU A 141 9.04 10.72 -20.08
N GLU A 142 7.77 10.39 -20.32
CA GLU A 142 6.98 11.10 -21.34
C GLU A 142 6.70 12.56 -20.93
N GLU A 143 6.48 12.85 -19.65
CA GLU A 143 6.39 14.22 -19.16
C GLU A 143 7.69 15.01 -19.36
N LEU A 144 8.84 14.37 -19.13
CA LEU A 144 10.16 14.95 -19.37
C LEU A 144 10.37 15.24 -20.86
N VAL A 145 9.98 14.32 -21.75
CA VAL A 145 10.06 14.49 -23.20
C VAL A 145 9.25 15.71 -23.65
N GLU A 146 8.01 15.86 -23.18
CA GLU A 146 7.17 17.02 -23.53
C GLU A 146 7.71 18.32 -22.93
N THR A 147 8.31 18.27 -21.74
CA THR A 147 8.99 19.43 -21.14
C THR A 147 10.23 19.84 -21.95
N ALA A 148 11.09 18.89 -22.31
CA ALA A 148 12.29 19.14 -23.12
C ALA A 148 11.93 19.69 -24.52
N LYS A 149 10.81 19.26 -25.09
CA LYS A 149 10.28 19.78 -26.36
C LYS A 149 9.85 21.24 -26.23
N ARG A 150 9.09 21.58 -25.18
CA ARG A 150 8.67 22.95 -24.88
C ARG A 150 9.86 23.89 -24.62
N GLU A 151 10.89 23.37 -23.96
CA GLU A 151 12.15 24.09 -23.68
C GLU A 151 13.14 24.09 -24.84
N ARG A 152 12.83 23.39 -25.95
CA ARG A 152 13.64 23.27 -27.17
C ARG A 152 14.97 22.52 -26.98
N TYR A 153 15.06 21.67 -25.96
CA TYR A 153 16.21 20.79 -25.73
C TYR A 153 16.07 19.42 -26.42
N LEU A 154 14.85 19.01 -26.79
CA LEU A 154 14.56 17.65 -27.27
C LEU A 154 15.56 17.13 -28.32
N GLU A 155 15.87 17.91 -29.36
CA GLU A 155 16.78 17.47 -30.42
C GLU A 155 18.19 17.08 -29.92
N HIS A 156 18.66 17.67 -28.82
CA HIS A 156 19.98 17.40 -28.26
C HIS A 156 20.00 16.15 -27.39
N VAL A 157 18.87 15.81 -26.75
CA VAL A 157 18.75 14.74 -25.76
C VAL A 157 17.91 13.55 -26.24
N LYS A 158 17.38 13.64 -27.46
CA LYS A 158 16.50 12.63 -28.06
C LYS A 158 17.14 11.24 -28.10
N PRO A 159 18.42 11.06 -28.51
CA PRO A 159 19.05 9.75 -28.51
C PRO A 159 19.06 9.09 -27.13
N GLU A 160 19.38 9.86 -26.09
CA GLU A 160 19.44 9.37 -24.70
C GLU A 160 18.05 9.06 -24.15
N LEU A 161 17.06 9.90 -24.45
CA LEU A 161 15.67 9.67 -24.04
C LEU A 161 15.06 8.46 -24.74
N ASP A 162 15.35 8.26 -26.03
CA ASP A 162 14.87 7.10 -26.78
C ASP A 162 15.53 5.80 -26.28
N GLN A 163 16.82 5.83 -25.90
CA GLN A 163 17.47 4.69 -25.25
C GLN A 163 16.83 4.38 -23.89
N LEU A 164 16.68 5.39 -23.03
CA LEU A 164 16.08 5.21 -21.70
C LEU A 164 14.64 4.69 -21.80
N ARG A 165 13.89 5.12 -22.82
CA ARG A 165 12.54 4.61 -23.10
C ARG A 165 12.53 3.12 -23.36
N GLU A 166 13.45 2.60 -24.18
CA GLU A 166 13.53 1.16 -24.45
C GLU A 166 14.01 0.36 -23.23
N GLU A 167 14.89 0.93 -22.40
CA GLU A 167 15.38 0.28 -21.17
C GLU A 167 14.31 0.21 -20.08
N LEU A 168 13.48 1.26 -19.94
CA LEU A 168 12.38 1.32 -18.97
C LEU A 168 11.08 0.69 -19.47
N ARG A 169 11.01 0.30 -20.75
CA ARG A 169 9.80 -0.27 -21.33
C ARG A 169 9.45 -1.56 -20.56
N PRO A 170 8.22 -1.66 -20.02
CA PRO A 170 7.78 -2.87 -19.34
C PRO A 170 7.90 -4.09 -20.24
N LYS A 171 8.47 -5.15 -19.70
CA LYS A 171 8.70 -6.39 -20.44
C LYS A 171 7.84 -7.49 -19.87
N ARG A 172 6.59 -7.52 -20.31
CA ARG A 172 5.54 -8.40 -19.80
C ARG A 172 6.02 -9.82 -19.49
N ASP A 173 6.62 -10.50 -20.45
CA ASP A 173 7.00 -11.91 -20.28
C ASP A 173 8.15 -12.10 -19.26
N GLU A 174 9.06 -11.12 -19.14
CA GLU A 174 10.11 -11.11 -18.11
C GLU A 174 9.50 -10.78 -16.73
N GLU A 175 8.59 -9.82 -16.67
CA GLU A 175 7.93 -9.37 -15.43
C GLU A 175 7.01 -10.44 -14.84
N LEU A 176 6.32 -11.22 -15.68
CA LEU A 176 5.52 -12.37 -15.24
C LEU A 176 6.38 -13.46 -14.58
N VAL A 177 7.69 -13.50 -14.83
CA VAL A 177 8.62 -14.41 -14.16
C VAL A 177 9.24 -13.73 -12.93
N MET A 178 9.66 -12.47 -13.08
CA MET A 178 10.31 -11.70 -12.01
C MET A 178 9.39 -11.51 -10.79
N PHE A 179 8.12 -11.20 -11.02
CA PHE A 179 7.13 -10.93 -9.98
C PHE A 179 6.23 -12.12 -9.68
N ARG A 180 6.78 -13.34 -9.86
CA ARG A 180 6.03 -14.58 -9.66
C ARG A 180 5.35 -14.64 -8.31
N ASP A 181 6.04 -14.26 -7.24
CA ASP A 181 5.51 -14.42 -5.88
C ASP A 181 4.27 -13.53 -5.65
N ASP A 182 4.29 -12.29 -6.13
CA ASP A 182 3.15 -11.37 -6.08
C ASP A 182 1.97 -11.90 -6.90
N ILE A 183 2.24 -12.33 -8.14
CA ILE A 183 1.21 -12.87 -9.03
C ILE A 183 0.62 -14.15 -8.44
N ALA A 184 1.45 -15.03 -7.90
CA ALA A 184 1.03 -16.28 -7.28
C ALA A 184 0.20 -16.03 -6.02
N GLU A 185 0.53 -15.03 -5.20
CA GLU A 185 -0.27 -14.68 -4.02
C GLU A 185 -1.68 -14.21 -4.40
N ILE A 186 -1.78 -13.31 -5.38
CA ILE A 186 -3.08 -12.84 -5.88
C ILE A 186 -3.87 -14.00 -6.51
N LEU A 187 -3.22 -14.80 -7.34
CA LEU A 187 -3.83 -15.98 -7.96
C LEU A 187 -4.34 -16.97 -6.91
N ARG A 188 -3.54 -17.27 -5.88
CA ARG A 188 -3.93 -18.13 -4.75
C ARG A 188 -5.20 -17.60 -4.09
N ASN A 189 -5.25 -16.31 -3.79
CA ASN A 189 -6.38 -15.67 -3.12
C ASN A 189 -7.66 -15.70 -3.97
N GLU A 190 -7.53 -15.57 -5.29
CA GLU A 190 -8.65 -15.72 -6.21
C GLU A 190 -9.13 -17.17 -6.32
N LEU A 191 -8.22 -18.14 -6.44
CA LEU A 191 -8.56 -19.56 -6.48
C LEU A 191 -9.21 -20.02 -5.18
N VAL A 192 -8.61 -19.74 -4.03
CA VAL A 192 -9.13 -20.12 -2.71
C VAL A 192 -10.55 -19.59 -2.51
N ALA A 193 -10.84 -18.36 -2.95
CA ALA A 193 -12.17 -17.79 -2.83
C ALA A 193 -13.24 -18.55 -3.63
N ARG A 194 -12.87 -19.27 -4.70
CA ARG A 194 -13.80 -20.12 -5.47
C ARG A 194 -14.21 -21.39 -4.74
N TYR A 195 -13.43 -21.83 -3.76
CA TYR A 195 -13.69 -23.07 -3.02
C TYR A 195 -14.15 -22.81 -1.59
N HIS A 196 -13.55 -21.81 -0.95
CA HIS A 196 -13.66 -21.57 0.49
C HIS A 196 -14.18 -20.18 0.82
N PHE A 197 -14.61 -19.42 -0.20
CA PHE A 197 -15.19 -18.08 -0.07
C PHE A 197 -14.28 -17.11 0.68
N GLN A 198 -14.85 -16.04 1.25
CA GLN A 198 -14.10 -14.99 1.93
C GLN A 198 -13.36 -15.50 3.18
N THR A 199 -13.95 -16.43 3.92
CA THR A 199 -13.31 -17.03 5.10
C THR A 199 -12.04 -17.79 4.73
N GLY A 200 -12.09 -18.59 3.66
CA GLY A 200 -10.90 -19.29 3.18
C GLY A 200 -9.82 -18.34 2.66
N ARG A 201 -10.21 -17.31 1.91
CA ARG A 201 -9.28 -16.28 1.45
C ARG A 201 -8.53 -15.63 2.62
N ALA A 202 -9.25 -15.27 3.68
CA ALA A 202 -8.64 -14.72 4.89
C ALA A 202 -7.66 -15.72 5.54
N ILE A 203 -8.05 -17.00 5.65
CA ILE A 203 -7.17 -18.05 6.20
C ILE A 203 -5.88 -18.21 5.38
N ALA A 204 -5.97 -18.21 4.05
CA ALA A 204 -4.81 -18.34 3.17
C ALA A 204 -3.86 -17.14 3.26
N ALA A 205 -4.42 -15.93 3.38
CA ALA A 205 -3.65 -14.70 3.48
C ALA A 205 -2.86 -14.56 4.80
N LEU A 206 -3.35 -15.13 5.91
CA LEU A 206 -2.69 -15.00 7.23
C LEU A 206 -1.25 -15.54 7.25
N ASP A 207 -0.91 -16.52 6.40
CA ASP A 207 0.44 -17.11 6.36
C ASP A 207 1.46 -16.21 5.63
N THR A 208 0.99 -15.33 4.75
CA THR A 208 1.81 -14.40 3.97
C THR A 208 1.71 -12.96 4.45
N ASP A 209 0.74 -12.64 5.30
CA ASP A 209 0.50 -11.30 5.81
C ASP A 209 1.74 -10.76 6.56
N PRO A 210 2.34 -9.64 6.08
CA PRO A 210 3.56 -9.10 6.66
C PRO A 210 3.36 -8.61 8.10
N TYR A 211 2.16 -8.12 8.45
CA TYR A 211 1.85 -7.69 9.81
C TYR A 211 1.73 -8.88 10.77
N VAL A 212 1.15 -9.99 10.32
CA VAL A 212 1.07 -11.21 11.13
C VAL A 212 2.47 -11.79 11.37
N ARG A 213 3.31 -11.83 10.33
CA ARG A 213 4.69 -12.30 10.43
C ARG A 213 5.52 -11.44 11.38
N GLU A 214 5.45 -10.12 11.23
CA GLU A 214 6.14 -9.19 12.13
C GLU A 214 5.63 -9.33 13.56
N ALA A 215 4.32 -9.44 13.76
CA ALA A 215 3.75 -9.63 15.10
C ALA A 215 4.26 -10.93 15.76
N LEU A 216 4.35 -12.03 15.01
CA LEU A 216 4.88 -13.29 15.52
C LEU A 216 6.36 -13.18 15.89
N ASP A 217 7.17 -12.49 15.07
CA ASP A 217 8.60 -12.28 15.36
C ASP A 217 8.78 -11.42 16.62
N VAL A 218 8.13 -10.25 16.67
CA VAL A 218 8.19 -9.32 17.82
C VAL A 218 7.76 -9.96 19.13
N LEU A 219 6.72 -10.81 19.11
CA LEU A 219 6.25 -11.53 20.28
C LEU A 219 7.16 -12.71 20.65
N GLY A 220 7.85 -13.32 19.68
CA GLY A 220 8.67 -14.52 19.85
C GLY A 220 10.11 -14.24 20.27
N ASN A 221 10.68 -13.10 19.90
CA ASN A 221 12.11 -12.81 20.06
C ASN A 221 12.46 -11.92 21.28
N GLY A 222 11.47 -11.54 22.09
CA GLY A 222 11.65 -10.69 23.28
C GLY A 222 11.56 -9.18 23.01
N THR A 223 11.54 -8.75 21.74
CA THR A 223 11.40 -7.33 21.34
C THR A 223 10.14 -6.71 21.93
N TYR A 224 9.05 -7.46 22.05
CA TYR A 224 7.83 -6.98 22.69
C TYR A 224 8.06 -6.42 24.11
N GLY A 225 8.92 -7.07 24.90
CA GLY A 225 9.28 -6.60 26.25
C GLY A 225 10.03 -5.26 26.22
N GLU A 226 10.93 -5.08 25.25
CA GLU A 226 11.69 -3.84 25.04
C GLU A 226 10.80 -2.69 24.56
N VAL A 227 9.84 -2.99 23.66
CA VAL A 227 8.81 -2.04 23.21
C VAL A 227 7.99 -1.56 24.40
N LEU A 228 7.53 -2.47 25.26
CA LEU A 228 6.80 -2.10 26.48
C LEU A 228 7.68 -1.33 27.47
N ALA A 229 8.96 -1.68 27.60
CA ALA A 229 9.91 -0.99 28.46
C ALA A 229 10.35 0.39 27.93
N GLY A 230 10.03 0.72 26.67
CA GLY A 230 10.45 1.96 26.02
C GLY A 230 11.94 2.00 25.67
N THR A 231 12.61 0.84 25.66
CA THR A 231 14.05 0.70 25.37
C THR A 231 14.34 0.16 23.97
N GLY A 232 13.31 -0.35 23.28
CA GLY A 232 13.44 -0.81 21.90
C GLY A 232 13.79 0.34 20.96
N ASN A 233 14.71 0.09 20.02
CA ASN A 233 15.11 1.06 19.01
C ASN A 233 13.96 1.21 17.99
N THR A 234 12.97 2.04 18.32
CA THR A 234 11.87 2.35 17.41
C THR A 234 12.42 3.22 16.29
N GLY A 235 12.44 2.71 15.07
CA GLY A 235 12.99 3.38 13.88
C GLY A 235 12.55 4.85 13.82
N ASN A 236 13.52 5.74 13.99
CA ASN A 236 13.43 7.16 13.66
C ASN A 236 13.89 7.35 12.21
#